data_AF-A0A9N9T4G1-F1
#
_entry.id   AF-A0A9N9T4G1-F1
#
_cell.length_a   1.000
_cell.length_b   1.000
_cell.length_c   1.000
_cell.angle_alpha   90.00
_cell.angle_beta   90.00
_cell.angle_gamma   90.00
#
_symmetry.space_group_name_H-M   'P 1'
#
loop_
_entity.id
_entity.type
_entity.pdbx_description
1 polymer ?
#
loop_
_entity_poly.entity_id
_entity_poly.type
_entity_poly.pdbx_seq_one_letter_code
_entity_poly.pdbx_strand_id
1 'polypeptide(L)'
;MLVSLFLLTLYLHVFCLNLKAAILDPVADLKQIASEEKIYEENYDPLNDVLYIDDISLNNLRSKKDAKVWDHWGKWSACSVTCGVGKITRWRHCMSKECAPGEKEAQIKTCTLKPCR
;
A
#
# COMPACT_ATOMS: atom_id res chain seq x y z
N MET A 1 37.46 18.80 -58.18
CA MET A 1 36.12 19.40 -57.91
C MET A 1 35.20 18.47 -57.12
N LEU A 2 35.17 17.15 -57.38
CA LEU A 2 34.28 16.20 -56.70
C LEU A 2 34.49 16.07 -55.18
N VAL A 3 35.74 16.10 -54.69
CA VAL A 3 36.06 15.95 -53.25
C VAL A 3 35.50 17.09 -52.39
N SER A 4 35.47 18.32 -52.92
CA SER A 4 34.91 19.47 -52.22
C SER A 4 33.39 19.38 -52.10
N LEU A 5 32.70 18.87 -53.14
CA LEU A 5 31.27 18.60 -53.10
C LEU A 5 30.91 17.50 -52.08
N PHE A 6 31.71 16.44 -51.96
CA PHE A 6 31.50 15.38 -50.96
C PHE A 6 31.68 15.86 -49.51
N LEU A 7 32.65 16.74 -49.27
CA LEU A 7 32.86 17.31 -47.92
C LEU A 7 31.75 18.30 -47.56
N LEU A 8 31.26 19.09 -48.52
CA LEU A 8 30.14 20.02 -48.30
C LEU A 8 28.83 19.27 -48.03
N THR A 9 28.56 18.19 -48.75
CA THR A 9 27.37 17.36 -48.52
C THR A 9 27.43 16.63 -47.19
N LEU A 10 28.60 16.11 -46.79
CA LEU A 10 28.77 15.48 -45.48
C LEU A 10 28.63 16.50 -44.33
N TYR A 11 29.18 17.71 -44.49
CA TYR A 11 29.03 18.79 -43.51
C TYR A 11 27.58 19.23 -43.34
N LEU A 12 26.85 19.43 -44.44
CA LEU A 12 25.41 19.76 -44.41
C LEU A 12 24.60 18.61 -43.81
N HIS A 13 24.94 17.36 -44.10
CA HIS A 13 24.25 16.19 -43.54
C HIS A 13 24.48 16.06 -42.03
N VAL A 14 25.72 16.24 -41.56
CA VAL A 14 26.08 16.22 -40.14
C VAL A 14 25.47 17.43 -39.42
N PHE A 15 25.47 18.61 -40.02
CA PHE A 15 24.81 19.80 -39.48
C PHE A 15 23.29 19.60 -39.37
N CYS A 16 22.65 18.96 -40.36
CA CYS A 16 21.22 18.65 -40.36
C CYS A 16 20.84 17.59 -39.30
N LEU A 17 21.72 16.60 -39.07
CA LEU A 17 21.59 15.63 -37.98
C LEU A 17 21.72 16.29 -36.60
N ASN A 18 22.67 17.22 -36.44
CA ASN A 18 22.84 17.99 -35.20
C ASN A 18 21.70 19.01 -34.99
N LEU A 19 21.08 19.54 -36.05
CA LEU A 19 19.93 20.45 -35.96
C LEU A 19 18.64 19.72 -35.58
N LYS A 20 18.44 18.48 -36.02
CA LYS A 20 17.33 17.61 -35.58
C LYS A 20 17.45 17.17 -34.12
N ALA A 21 18.68 17.06 -33.61
CA ALA A 21 18.93 16.64 -32.23
C ALA A 21 18.66 17.75 -31.18
N ALA A 22 18.53 19.02 -31.60
CA ALA A 22 18.51 20.17 -30.68
C ALA A 22 17.13 20.82 -30.47
N ILE A 23 16.04 20.39 -31.13
CA ILE A 23 14.78 21.16 -31.13
C ILE A 23 13.49 20.36 -30.82
N LEU A 24 13.49 19.02 -30.73
CA LEU A 24 12.30 18.23 -30.36
C LEU A 24 12.80 17.06 -29.49
N ASP A 25 12.56 16.95 -28.18
CA ASP A 25 11.29 17.16 -27.46
C ASP A 25 11.51 17.50 -25.98
N PRO A 26 10.94 18.60 -25.46
CA PRO A 26 10.62 18.73 -24.06
C PRO A 26 9.10 18.94 -23.89
N VAL A 27 8.43 17.91 -23.37
CA VAL A 27 7.20 18.01 -22.55
C VAL A 27 5.96 18.65 -23.21
N ALA A 28 5.13 17.83 -23.87
CA ALA A 28 3.66 17.80 -23.77
C ALA A 28 3.04 17.09 -24.99
N ASP A 29 2.46 15.91 -24.84
CA ASP A 29 1.01 15.83 -24.77
C ASP A 29 0.50 14.44 -24.34
N LEU A 30 -0.70 14.47 -23.80
CA LEU A 30 -1.39 13.44 -23.04
C LEU A 30 -1.89 12.24 -23.86
N LYS A 31 -1.90 11.08 -23.19
CA LYS A 31 -2.92 10.00 -23.24
C LYS A 31 -3.04 9.17 -24.53
N GLN A 32 -3.26 7.85 -24.35
CA GLN A 32 -3.40 6.80 -25.37
C GLN A 32 -2.07 6.48 -26.07
N ILE A 33 -1.37 5.38 -25.79
CA ILE A 33 -1.81 4.00 -25.94
C ILE A 33 -1.10 3.15 -24.87
N ALA A 34 -1.84 2.73 -23.85
CA ALA A 34 -1.48 1.55 -23.09
C ALA A 34 -1.75 0.33 -23.99
N SER A 35 -0.71 -0.43 -24.33
CA SER A 35 -0.87 -1.81 -24.80
C SER A 35 -0.57 -2.71 -23.60
N GLU A 36 -1.57 -3.50 -23.27
CA GLU A 36 -1.75 -4.21 -22.02
C GLU A 36 -0.99 -5.53 -22.05
N GLU A 37 0.16 -5.59 -21.37
CA GLU A 37 0.63 -6.84 -20.76
C GLU A 37 0.95 -6.55 -19.30
N LYS A 38 -0.12 -6.40 -18.51
CA LYS A 38 -0.04 -6.24 -17.07
C LYS A 38 0.20 -7.63 -16.48
N ILE A 39 1.46 -7.95 -16.19
CA ILE A 39 1.83 -9.18 -15.47
C ILE A 39 1.34 -9.00 -14.04
N TYR A 40 0.25 -9.67 -13.73
CA TYR A 40 -0.35 -9.74 -12.41
C TYR A 40 0.29 -10.90 -11.64
N GLU A 41 1.01 -10.62 -10.56
CA GLU A 41 1.54 -11.65 -9.67
C GLU A 41 0.57 -11.80 -8.48
N GLU A 42 0.00 -12.98 -8.29
CA GLU A 42 -0.88 -13.29 -7.16
C GLU A 42 -0.03 -13.41 -5.89
N ASN A 43 -0.08 -12.39 -5.04
CA ASN A 43 0.67 -12.36 -3.79
C ASN A 43 -0.27 -12.58 -2.61
N TYR A 44 0.17 -13.42 -1.68
CA TYR A 44 -0.55 -13.71 -0.43
C TYR A 44 -0.02 -12.81 0.69
N ASP A 45 -0.89 -12.02 1.32
CA ASP A 45 -0.57 -11.23 2.50
C ASP A 45 -0.80 -12.07 3.78
N PRO A 46 0.26 -12.57 4.45
CA PRO A 46 0.10 -13.36 5.67
C PRO A 46 -0.37 -12.53 6.87
N LEU A 47 -0.34 -11.19 6.80
CA LEU A 47 -0.81 -10.31 7.87
C LEU A 47 -2.33 -10.08 7.81
N ASN A 48 -2.90 -10.17 6.61
CA ASN A 48 -4.32 -9.91 6.36
C ASN A 48 -5.10 -11.11 5.83
N ASP A 49 -4.45 -12.24 5.55
CA ASP A 49 -5.03 -13.46 4.98
C ASP A 49 -5.81 -13.19 3.68
N VAL A 50 -5.24 -12.34 2.82
CA VAL A 50 -5.86 -11.89 1.57
C VAL A 50 -4.87 -12.05 0.43
N LEU A 51 -5.35 -12.57 -0.70
CA LEU A 51 -4.65 -12.58 -1.98
C LEU A 51 -4.86 -11.24 -2.68
N TYR A 52 -3.79 -10.59 -3.09
CA TYR A 52 -3.85 -9.32 -3.81
C TYR A 52 -2.86 -9.30 -4.97
N ILE A 53 -3.18 -8.48 -5.95
CA ILE A 53 -2.43 -8.38 -7.19
C ILE A 53 -1.61 -7.09 -7.14
N ASP A 54 -0.29 -7.21 -7.13
CA ASP A 54 0.61 -6.05 -7.09
C ASP A 54 0.75 -5.40 -8.47
N ASP A 55 0.41 -4.13 -8.60
CA ASP A 55 0.77 -3.32 -9.78
C ASP A 55 2.09 -2.58 -9.53
N ILE A 56 3.16 -3.03 -10.21
CA ILE A 56 4.54 -2.53 -10.07
C ILE A 56 4.71 -1.01 -10.33
N SER A 57 3.67 -0.29 -10.78
CA SER A 57 3.66 1.17 -10.95
C SER A 57 3.22 1.98 -9.72
N LEU A 58 2.84 1.37 -8.59
CA LEU A 58 2.43 2.10 -7.37
C LEU A 58 3.47 2.13 -6.24
N ASN A 59 4.74 1.82 -6.54
CA ASN A 59 5.83 1.78 -5.56
C ASN A 59 6.25 3.16 -4.98
N ASN A 60 5.48 4.23 -5.16
CA ASN A 60 5.76 5.53 -4.52
C ASN A 60 4.55 6.35 -4.03
N LEU A 61 3.33 5.81 -4.01
CA LEU A 61 2.17 6.49 -3.39
C LEU A 61 1.22 5.56 -2.62
N ARG A 62 1.66 4.38 -2.20
CA ARG A 62 1.03 3.76 -1.03
C ARG A 62 1.61 4.47 0.18
N SER A 63 1.03 5.63 0.50
CA SER A 63 1.02 6.16 1.86
C SER A 63 0.88 4.95 2.76
N LYS A 64 1.95 4.67 3.49
CA LYS A 64 2.00 3.69 4.55
C LYS A 64 0.89 4.09 5.50
N LYS A 65 -0.32 3.60 5.24
CA LYS A 65 -1.49 3.83 6.08
C LYS A 65 -1.12 3.17 7.37
N ASP A 66 -0.67 3.98 8.31
CA ASP A 66 -0.22 3.54 9.60
C ASP A 66 -1.43 2.90 10.29
N ALA A 67 -1.55 1.58 10.11
CA ALA A 67 -2.66 0.83 10.65
C ALA A 67 -2.37 0.60 12.14
N LYS A 68 -3.36 0.87 12.99
CA LYS A 68 -3.29 0.45 14.39
C LYS A 68 -3.22 -1.07 14.45
N VAL A 69 -2.09 -1.58 14.92
CA VAL A 69 -1.87 -3.02 15.15
C VAL A 69 -2.22 -3.30 16.59
N TRP A 70 -3.11 -4.27 16.81
CA TRP A 70 -3.54 -4.69 18.13
C TRP A 70 -2.94 -6.04 18.49
N ASP A 71 -2.56 -6.21 19.75
CA ASP A 71 -2.16 -7.51 20.30
C ASP A 71 -3.38 -8.46 20.37
N HIS A 72 -3.09 -9.72 20.65
CA HIS A 72 -4.09 -10.71 20.95
C HIS A 72 -4.95 -10.28 22.15
N TRP A 73 -6.21 -10.70 22.10
CA TRP A 73 -7.11 -10.56 23.23
C TRP A 73 -6.60 -11.38 24.42
N GLY A 74 -6.54 -10.74 25.59
CA GLY A 74 -6.34 -11.42 26.85
C GLY A 74 -7.49 -12.37 27.20
N LYS A 75 -7.33 -13.11 28.29
CA LYS A 75 -8.36 -14.01 28.80
C LYS A 75 -9.58 -13.22 29.29
N TRP A 76 -10.76 -13.84 29.18
CA TRP A 76 -11.97 -13.33 29.81
C TRP A 76 -11.83 -13.32 31.33
N SER A 77 -12.35 -12.28 31.97
CA SER A 77 -12.52 -12.23 33.42
C SER A 77 -13.54 -13.28 33.87
N ALA A 78 -13.56 -13.55 35.19
CA ALA A 78 -14.70 -14.20 35.80
C ALA A 78 -15.98 -13.37 35.59
N CYS A 79 -17.13 -14.04 35.66
CA CYS A 79 -18.43 -13.37 35.62
C CYS A 79 -18.52 -12.40 36.81
N SER A 80 -19.01 -11.18 36.57
CA SER A 80 -19.13 -10.13 37.58
C SER A 80 -20.05 -10.49 38.75
N VAL A 81 -20.84 -11.55 38.60
CA VAL A 81 -21.80 -12.06 39.58
C VAL A 81 -21.57 -13.54 39.81
N THR A 82 -22.09 -14.05 40.93
CA THR A 82 -22.07 -15.49 41.28
C THR A 82 -23.40 -16.20 40.98
N CYS A 83 -24.45 -15.45 40.64
CA CYS A 83 -25.77 -15.94 40.20
C CYS A 83 -26.43 -14.89 39.27
N GLY A 84 -27.40 -15.33 38.47
CA GLY A 84 -28.13 -14.46 37.55
C GLY A 84 -27.30 -13.99 36.36
N VAL A 85 -27.60 -12.78 35.88
CA VAL A 85 -26.98 -12.18 34.70
C VAL A 85 -25.87 -11.22 35.12
N GLY A 86 -24.67 -11.40 34.56
CA GLY A 86 -23.53 -10.54 34.79
C GLY A 86 -22.75 -10.23 33.52
N LYS A 87 -21.53 -9.73 33.69
CA LYS A 87 -20.62 -9.38 32.59
C LYS A 87 -19.26 -10.05 32.76
N ILE A 88 -18.65 -10.39 31.64
CA ILE A 88 -17.23 -10.75 31.53
C ILE A 88 -16.53 -9.74 30.65
N THR A 89 -15.28 -9.43 30.98
CA THR A 89 -14.47 -8.43 30.28
C THR A 89 -13.13 -9.04 29.89
N ARG A 90 -12.64 -8.72 28.70
CA ARG A 90 -11.25 -8.98 28.30
C ARG A 90 -10.64 -7.73 27.66
N TRP A 91 -9.31 -7.68 27.62
CA TRP A 91 -8.57 -6.52 27.17
C TRP A 91 -7.54 -6.90 26.11
N ARG A 92 -7.19 -5.96 25.24
CA ARG A 92 -6.03 -6.03 24.34
C ARG A 92 -5.30 -4.69 24.31
N HIS A 93 -4.03 -4.70 23.94
CA HIS A 93 -3.20 -3.50 23.85
C HIS A 93 -2.91 -3.15 22.39
N CYS A 94 -2.75 -1.87 22.12
CA CYS A 94 -2.31 -1.38 20.82
C CYS A 94 -0.76 -1.42 20.78
N MET A 95 -0.19 -2.01 19.72
CA MET A 95 1.23 -2.35 19.60
C MET A 95 1.98 -1.53 18.54
N SER A 96 1.29 -0.79 17.68
CA SER A 96 1.93 0.03 16.65
C SER A 96 2.37 1.41 17.17
N LYS A 97 3.20 2.11 16.38
CA LYS A 97 3.68 3.47 16.70
C LYS A 97 2.58 4.53 16.66
N GLU A 98 1.46 4.22 16.03
CA GLU A 98 0.22 5.01 15.97
C GLU A 98 -0.53 5.06 17.30
N CYS A 99 -0.23 4.11 18.19
CA CYS A 99 -0.97 3.93 19.42
C CYS A 99 -0.58 5.03 20.41
N ALA A 100 -1.58 5.59 21.10
CA ALA A 100 -1.29 6.45 22.23
C ALA A 100 -0.58 5.63 23.34
N PRO A 101 0.27 6.26 24.18
CA PRO A 101 0.90 5.56 25.30
C PRO A 101 -0.14 4.86 26.19
N GLY A 102 -0.03 3.54 26.29
CA GLY A 102 -0.95 2.73 27.09
C GLY A 102 -2.35 2.53 26.48
N GLU A 103 -2.53 2.79 25.18
CA GLU A 103 -3.80 2.55 24.50
C GLU A 103 -4.21 1.07 24.59
N LYS A 104 -5.43 0.85 25.09
CA LYS A 104 -6.02 -0.46 25.29
C LYS A 104 -7.49 -0.45 24.93
N GLU A 105 -7.99 -1.60 24.53
CA GLU A 105 -9.40 -1.81 24.19
C GLU A 105 -10.01 -2.89 25.08
N ALA A 106 -11.23 -2.64 25.53
CA ALA A 106 -12.02 -3.61 26.29
C ALA A 106 -13.11 -4.22 25.41
N GLN A 107 -13.29 -5.54 25.53
CA GLN A 107 -14.49 -6.21 25.05
C GLN A 107 -15.28 -6.72 26.23
N ILE A 108 -16.60 -6.52 26.19
CA ILE A 108 -17.54 -6.92 27.24
C ILE A 108 -18.56 -7.90 26.63
N LYS A 109 -18.86 -8.98 27.35
CA LYS A 109 -19.94 -9.91 27.02
C LYS A 109 -20.79 -10.19 28.24
N THR A 110 -22.04 -10.57 28.01
CA THR A 110 -22.95 -11.04 29.06
C THR A 110 -22.60 -12.49 29.43
N CYS A 111 -22.62 -12.80 30.73
CA CYS A 111 -22.60 -14.15 31.26
C CYS A 111 -23.92 -14.41 31.99
N THR A 112 -24.45 -15.64 31.84
CA THR A 112 -25.68 -16.07 32.53
C THR A 112 -25.34 -17.27 33.40
N LEU A 113 -25.49 -17.11 34.71
CA LEU A 113 -25.31 -18.16 35.70
C LEU A 113 -26.67 -18.66 36.20
N LYS A 114 -26.62 -19.66 37.10
CA LYS A 114 -27.81 -20.12 37.82
C LYS A 114 -28.59 -18.94 38.43
N PRO A 115 -29.93 -18.99 38.46
CA PRO A 115 -30.73 -17.95 39.11
C PRO A 115 -30.26 -17.69 40.55
N CYS A 116 -30.42 -16.45 41.00
CA CYS A 116 -30.25 -16.13 42.41
C CYS A 116 -31.40 -16.75 43.22
N ARG A 117 -31.09 -17.17 44.45
CA ARG A 117 -32.08 -17.74 45.38
C ARG A 117 -32.77 -16.65 46.17
#